data_AF-A0A517QA39-F1
#
_entry.id   AF-A0A517QA39-F1
#
_cell.length_a   1.000
_cell.length_b   1.000
_cell.length_c   1.000
_cell.angle_alpha   90.00
_cell.angle_beta   90.00
_cell.angle_gamma   90.00
#
_symmetry.space_group_name_H-M   'P 1'
#
loop_
_entity.id
_entity.type
_entity.pdbx_description
1 polymer ?
#
loop_
_entity_poly.entity_id
_entity_poly.type
_entity_poly.pdbx_seq_one_letter_code
_entity_poly.pdbx_strand_id
1 'polypeptide(L)'
;MITYEYYCETNDQTVEVSHRMSESLKTWGELCEKAGLPLNGTPAATPVERLISGGLLFKGESSNKKSQLPMADPGCGRSNCCRHQ
;
A
#
# COMPACT_ATOMS: atom_id res chain seq x y z
N MET A 1 17.49 -17.56 1.22
CA MET A 1 17.21 -16.41 2.11
C MET A 1 16.19 -15.54 1.40
N ILE A 2 15.13 -15.08 2.06
CA ILE A 2 14.13 -14.20 1.42
C ILE A 2 14.59 -12.75 1.58
N THR A 3 14.64 -12.02 0.48
CA THR A 3 14.82 -10.56 0.47
C THR A 3 13.46 -9.89 0.40
N TYR A 4 13.32 -8.78 1.12
CA TYR A 4 12.16 -7.91 1.06
C TYR A 4 12.60 -6.53 0.62
N GLU A 5 11.86 -5.93 -0.29
CA GLU A 5 12.06 -4.56 -0.73
C GLU A 5 11.17 -3.64 0.11
N TYR A 6 11.73 -2.54 0.58
CA TYR A 6 11.02 -1.49 1.29
C TYR A 6 11.21 -0.17 0.57
N TYR A 7 10.13 0.56 0.36
CA TYR A 7 10.12 1.89 -0.23
C TYR A 7 9.82 2.93 0.84
N CYS A 8 10.53 4.05 0.76
CA CYS A 8 10.34 5.19 1.62
C CYS A 8 9.88 6.39 0.78
N GLU A 9 8.70 6.90 1.08
CA GLU A 9 8.06 8.01 0.36
C GLU A 9 8.73 9.36 0.60
N THR A 10 9.49 9.51 1.70
CA THR A 10 10.09 10.80 2.08
C THR A 10 11.36 11.12 1.31
N ASN A 11 12.10 10.09 0.91
CA ASN A 11 13.35 10.22 0.14
C ASN A 11 13.25 9.58 -1.25
N ASP A 12 12.09 8.99 -1.59
CA ASP A 12 11.87 8.25 -2.83
C ASP A 12 12.91 7.14 -3.06
N GLN A 13 13.33 6.46 -1.99
CA GLN A 13 14.33 5.39 -2.05
C GLN A 13 13.73 4.02 -1.75
N THR A 14 14.20 3.01 -2.51
CA THR A 14 13.91 1.59 -2.26
C THR A 14 15.16 0.91 -1.71
N VAL A 15 15.01 0.15 -0.63
CA VAL A 15 16.08 -0.61 0.02
C VAL A 15 15.68 -2.08 0.11
N GLU A 16 16.58 -2.97 -0.32
CA GLU A 16 16.41 -4.41 -0.18
C GLU A 16 17.05 -4.89 1.14
N VAL A 17 16.28 -5.60 1.96
CA VAL A 17 16.74 -6.14 3.25
C VAL A 17 16.35 -7.60 3.38
N SER A 18 17.29 -8.41 3.86
CA SER A 18 17.12 -9.83 4.02
C SER A 18 16.94 -10.19 5.51
N HIS A 19 15.72 -10.54 5.88
CA HIS A 19 15.33 -10.79 7.28
C HIS A 19 14.27 -11.90 7.41
N ARG A 20 13.96 -12.33 8.64
CA ARG A 20 12.96 -13.39 8.89
C ARG A 20 11.56 -12.85 8.71
N MET A 21 10.62 -13.66 8.21
CA MET A 21 9.21 -13.23 8.02
C MET A 21 8.53 -12.70 9.29
N SER A 22 8.96 -13.14 10.47
CA SER A 22 8.46 -12.66 11.76
C SER A 22 8.91 -11.24 12.11
N GLU A 23 9.97 -10.73 11.48
CA GLU A 23 10.42 -9.35 11.65
C GLU A 23 9.62 -8.44 10.71
N SER A 24 9.15 -7.32 11.25
CA SER A 24 8.33 -6.33 10.53
C SER A 24 8.94 -4.96 10.74
N LEU A 25 9.53 -4.40 9.68
CA LEU A 25 10.15 -3.06 9.73
C LEU A 25 9.08 -2.05 9.32
N LYS A 26 8.87 -1.03 10.16
CA LYS A 26 7.85 0.02 9.90
C LYS A 26 8.48 1.40 9.72
N THR A 27 9.71 1.57 10.18
CA THR A 27 10.41 2.84 10.18
C THR A 27 11.72 2.79 9.41
N TRP A 28 12.14 3.94 8.87
CA TRP A 28 13.42 4.09 8.17
C TRP A 28 14.61 3.77 9.06
N GLY A 29 14.52 4.10 10.37
CA GLY A 29 15.55 3.76 11.34
C GLY A 29 15.81 2.26 11.44
N GLU A 30 14.74 1.48 11.68
CA GLU A 30 14.84 0.02 11.75
C GLU A 30 15.35 -0.58 10.43
N LEU A 31 14.92 -0.02 9.30
CA LEU A 31 15.36 -0.44 7.97
C LEU A 31 16.86 -0.22 7.77
N CYS A 32 17.34 0.98 8.10
CA CYS A 32 18.75 1.34 8.04
C CYS A 32 19.62 0.49 8.97
N GLU A 33 19.17 0.25 10.21
CA GLU A 33 19.89 -0.60 11.17
C GLU A 33 20.04 -2.04 10.65
N LYS A 34 18.99 -2.60 10.06
CA LYS A 34 19.02 -3.96 9.50
C LYS A 34 19.83 -4.05 8.20
N ALA A 35 19.78 -3.02 7.36
CA ALA A 35 20.54 -2.93 6.12
C ALA A 35 22.01 -2.52 6.32
N GLY A 36 22.38 -2.03 7.52
CA GLY A 36 23.69 -1.45 7.78
C GLY A 36 23.92 -0.12 7.05
N LEU A 37 22.86 0.64 6.77
CA LEU A 37 22.90 1.90 6.05
C LEU A 37 22.80 3.09 7.01
N PRO A 38 23.48 4.22 6.73
CA PRO A 38 23.26 5.45 7.47
C PRO A 38 21.90 6.07 7.12
N LEU A 39 21.28 6.78 8.07
CA LEU A 39 19.99 7.49 7.86
C LEU A 39 20.08 8.57 6.75
N ASN A 40 21.28 9.08 6.49
CA ASN A 40 21.61 10.01 5.40
C ASN A 40 20.67 11.23 5.29
N GLY A 41 20.20 11.75 6.44
CA GLY A 41 19.33 12.93 6.52
C GLY A 41 17.83 12.62 6.55
N THR A 42 17.42 11.38 6.31
CA THR A 42 16.02 10.95 6.46
C THR A 42 15.72 10.66 7.94
N PRO A 43 14.62 11.19 8.51
CA PRO A 43 14.31 10.96 9.91
C PRO A 43 14.08 9.47 10.19
N ALA A 44 14.61 8.96 11.31
CA ALA A 44 14.44 7.54 11.67
C ALA A 44 12.96 7.14 11.85
N ALA A 45 12.12 8.07 12.29
CA ALA A 45 10.68 7.87 12.47
C ALA A 45 9.86 7.88 11.16
N THR A 46 10.52 8.05 10.02
CA THR A 46 9.86 8.06 8.70
C THR A 46 9.21 6.71 8.43
N PRO A 47 7.94 6.67 8.02
CA PRO A 47 7.27 5.43 7.65
C PRO A 47 7.89 4.81 6.39
N VAL A 48 8.00 3.48 6.36
CA VAL A 48 8.42 2.72 5.18
C VAL A 48 7.38 1.67 4.81
N GLU A 49 7.18 1.46 3.52
CA GLU A 49 6.24 0.47 2.98
C GLU A 49 6.97 -0.73 2.40
N ARG A 50 6.55 -1.94 2.78
CA ARG A 50 7.12 -3.17 2.22
C ARG A 50 6.52 -3.44 0.85
N LEU A 51 7.34 -3.41 -0.20
CA LEU A 51 6.97 -3.84 -1.53
C LEU A 51 6.96 -5.37 -1.57
N ILE A 52 5.76 -5.94 -1.53
CA ILE A 52 5.58 -7.38 -1.70
C ILE A 52 5.37 -7.61 -3.19
N SER A 53 6.41 -8.03 -3.90
CA SER A 53 6.34 -8.52 -5.29
C SER A 53 5.53 -9.82 -5.33
N GLY A 54 4.22 -9.71 -5.22
CA GLY A 54 3.33 -10.85 -4.98
C GLY A 54 1.85 -10.48 -5.06
N GLY A 55 1.47 -9.76 -6.12
CA GLY A 55 0.11 -9.78 -6.68
C GLY A 55 -1.02 -9.29 -5.77
N LEU A 56 -1.06 -7.99 -5.47
CA LEU A 56 -2.29 -7.17 -5.40
C LEU A 56 -1.86 -5.74 -5.06
N LEU A 57 -1.78 -4.92 -6.09
CA LEU A 57 -1.59 -3.48 -5.94
C LEU A 57 -2.91 -2.86 -5.41
N PHE A 58 -2.73 -1.69 -4.79
CA PHE A 58 -3.70 -0.71 -4.26
C PHE A 58 -4.02 -0.82 -2.76
N LYS A 59 -3.98 0.26 -1.97
CA LYS A 59 -3.39 1.61 -2.07
C LYS A 59 -3.61 2.24 -0.69
N GLY A 60 -2.56 2.52 0.06
CA GLY A 60 -2.64 3.28 1.30
C GLY A 60 -2.81 4.78 1.03
N GLU A 61 -3.89 5.20 0.38
CA GLU A 61 -4.23 6.62 0.25
C GLU A 61 -5.49 6.91 1.06
N SER A 62 -5.30 7.21 2.34
CA SER A 62 -6.23 8.05 3.10
C SER A 62 -6.17 9.47 2.53
N SER A 63 -6.65 9.66 1.30
CA SER A 63 -6.94 10.97 0.75
C SER A 63 -8.44 11.09 0.59
N ASN A 64 -9.01 11.79 1.56
CA ASN A 64 -10.34 12.38 1.54
C ASN A 64 -10.52 13.16 0.22
N LYS A 65 -11.02 12.50 -0.83
CA LYS A 65 -11.58 13.14 -2.02
C LYS A 65 -12.75 12.27 -2.48
N LYS A 66 -13.95 12.81 -2.25
CA LYS A 66 -15.23 12.37 -2.78
C LYS A 66 -15.14 12.26 -4.31
N SER A 67 -14.74 11.10 -4.82
CA SER A 67 -14.87 10.76 -6.23
C SER A 67 -16.00 9.76 -6.35
N GLN A 68 -17.18 10.34 -6.18
CA GLN A 68 -18.47 9.83 -6.59
C GLN A 68 -18.34 9.28 -8.03
N LEU A 69 -18.19 7.97 -8.17
CA LEU A 69 -18.51 7.33 -9.44
C LEU A 69 -20.01 7.60 -9.65
N PRO A 70 -20.42 8.29 -10.73
CA PRO A 70 -21.83 8.43 -11.03
C PRO A 70 -22.36 7.03 -11.31
N MET A 71 -23.23 6.56 -10.42
CA MET A 71 -24.13 5.46 -10.71
C MET A 71 -25.03 5.95 -11.85
N ALA A 72 -24.57 5.75 -13.09
CA ALA A 72 -25.33 6.02 -14.29
C ALA A 72 -26.27 4.83 -14.52
N ASP A 73 -27.45 5.01 -13.94
CA ASP A 73 -28.77 4.63 -14.40
C ASP A 73 -29.13 3.13 -14.59
N PRO A 74 -30.15 2.66 -13.86
CA PRO A 74 -30.78 1.35 -14.02
C PRO A 74 -31.88 1.41 -15.09
N GLY A 75 -31.69 0.76 -16.24
CA GLY A 75 -32.80 0.74 -17.20
C GLY A 75 -32.54 0.08 -18.54
N CYS A 76 -32.39 -1.24 -18.61
CA CYS A 76 -32.95 -2.00 -19.72
C CYS A 76 -32.97 -3.51 -19.45
N GLY A 77 -34.17 -4.10 -19.49
CA GLY A 77 -34.36 -5.53 -19.75
C GLY A 77 -34.70 -6.41 -18.53
N ARG A 78 -35.99 -6.61 -18.27
CA ARG A 78 -36.70 -7.89 -18.51
C ARG A 78 -38.12 -7.87 -17.92
N SER A 79 -39.00 -8.46 -18.70
CA SER A 79 -40.45 -8.48 -18.64
C SER A 79 -41.05 -9.12 -17.37
N ASN A 80 -42.27 -8.67 -17.04
CA ASN A 80 -43.34 -9.35 -16.31
C ASN A 80 -43.02 -10.04 -14.98
N CYS A 81 -43.36 -9.42 -13.85
CA CYS A 81 -44.34 -9.94 -12.87
C CYS A 81 -44.53 -8.98 -11.68
N CYS A 82 -45.76 -9.00 -11.11
CA CYS A 82 -46.23 -8.32 -9.89
C CYS A 82 -46.86 -6.92 -10.04
N ARG A 83 -48.15 -6.87 -10.38
CA ARG A 83 -49.07 -5.87 -9.81
C ARG A 83 -50.32 -6.57 -9.30
N HIS A 84 -50.48 -6.57 -7.97
CA HIS A 84 -51.78 -6.59 -7.30
C HIS A 84 -52.48 -5.27 -7.63
N GLN A 85 -53.71 -5.32 -8.16
CA GLN A 85 -54.95 -4.94 -7.48
C GLN A 85 -56.12 -5.18 -8.44
#